data_AF-A0A558F1W7-F1
#
_entry.id   AF-A0A558F1W7-F1
#
_cell.length_a   1.000
_cell.length_b   1.000
_cell.length_c   1.000
_cell.angle_alpha   90.00
_cell.angle_beta   90.00
_cell.angle_gamma   90.00
#
_symmetry.space_group_name_H-M   'P 1'
#
loop_
_entity.id
_entity.type
_entity.pdbx_description
1 polymer ?
#
loop_
_entity_poly.entity_id
_entity_poly.type
_entity_poly.pdbx_seq_one_letter_code
_entity_poly.pdbx_strand_id
1 'polypeptide(L)'
;LIRGRSIEGVATSALYAACRKEGIPRSLEEISEVSRVERKEIGRTYRYISQELGLEMRPVDPKKYVPRFSSELDLSKEVQSKANEIIETTAEQGLLSGKSPTGFAAAAIYAASLLCNEKKT
;
A
#
# COMPACT_ATOMS: atom_id res chain seq x y z
N LEU A 1 -0.74 -1.05 25.94
CA LEU A 1 -0.70 -1.64 24.57
C LEU A 1 -0.78 -3.18 24.54
N ILE A 2 0.03 -3.92 25.31
CA ILE A 2 0.18 -5.40 25.14
C ILE A 2 -0.87 -6.25 25.89
N ARG A 3 -1.42 -5.78 27.03
CA ARG A 3 -2.37 -6.58 27.83
C ARG A 3 -3.58 -7.01 26.98
N GLY A 4 -3.84 -8.32 26.93
CA GLY A 4 -4.94 -8.91 26.15
C GLY A 4 -4.67 -9.08 24.64
N ARG A 5 -3.43 -8.87 24.18
CA ARG A 5 -3.00 -9.08 22.78
C ARG A 5 -1.73 -9.92 22.74
N SER A 6 -1.53 -10.63 21.64
CA SER A 6 -0.27 -11.34 21.39
C SER A 6 0.88 -10.34 21.24
N ILE A 7 2.07 -10.66 21.77
CA ILE A 7 3.27 -9.83 21.60
C ILE A 7 3.58 -9.68 20.10
N GLU A 8 3.46 -10.79 19.36
CA GLU A 8 3.68 -10.81 17.92
C GLU A 8 2.68 -9.91 17.18
N GLY A 9 1.39 -9.97 17.52
CA GLY A 9 0.37 -9.11 16.92
C GLY A 9 0.61 -7.62 17.16
N VAL A 10 1.11 -7.25 18.35
CA VAL A 10 1.51 -5.86 18.64
C VAL A 10 2.75 -5.46 17.86
N ALA A 11 3.78 -6.31 17.82
CA ALA A 11 5.02 -6.04 17.09
C ALA A 11 4.78 -5.87 15.58
N THR A 12 4.04 -6.81 14.97
CA THR A 12 3.67 -6.78 13.55
C THR A 12 2.84 -5.54 13.20
N SER A 13 1.89 -5.18 14.07
CA SER A 13 1.07 -3.97 13.85
C SER A 13 1.85 -2.67 14.03
N ALA A 14 2.82 -2.65 14.95
CA ALA A 14 3.71 -1.50 15.13
C ALA A 14 4.63 -1.32 13.92
N LEU A 15 5.17 -2.41 13.35
CA LEU A 15 5.92 -2.37 12.10
C LEU A 15 5.07 -1.82 10.95
N TYR A 16 3.84 -2.32 10.79
CA TYR A 16 2.90 -1.80 9.78
C TYR A 16 2.62 -0.29 9.95
N ALA A 17 2.42 0.15 11.20
CA ALA A 17 2.23 1.57 11.50
C ALA A 17 3.46 2.42 11.14
N ALA A 18 4.67 1.94 11.45
CA ALA A 18 5.92 2.62 11.11
C ALA A 18 6.10 2.73 9.59
N CYS A 19 5.90 1.64 8.84
CA CYS A 19 5.97 1.65 7.37
C CYS A 19 5.03 2.71 6.76
N ARG A 20 3.80 2.80 7.26
CA ARG A 20 2.84 3.82 6.82
C ARG A 20 3.27 5.24 7.18
N LYS A 21 3.83 5.44 8.37
CA LYS A 21 4.30 6.76 8.84
C LYS A 21 5.49 7.27 8.03
N GLU A 22 6.43 6.38 7.70
CA GLU A 22 7.62 6.69 6.90
C GLU A 22 7.34 6.78 5.39
N GLY A 23 6.09 6.62 4.96
CA GLY A 23 5.73 6.69 3.54
C GLY A 23 6.29 5.53 2.70
N ILE A 24 6.55 4.38 3.34
CA ILE A 24 6.98 3.13 2.73
C ILE A 24 5.81 2.13 2.86
N PRO A 25 4.70 2.34 2.14
CA PRO A 25 3.51 1.58 2.41
C PRO A 25 3.71 0.09 2.06
N ARG A 26 3.14 -0.75 2.91
CA ARG A 26 2.90 -2.18 2.66
C ARG A 26 1.42 -2.43 2.82
N SER A 27 0.88 -3.41 2.12
CA SER A 27 -0.47 -3.90 2.35
C SER A 27 -0.52 -4.74 3.62
N LEU A 28 -1.70 -4.90 4.20
CA LEU A 28 -1.85 -5.81 5.34
C LEU A 28 -1.61 -7.27 4.94
N GLU A 29 -1.81 -7.63 3.66
CA GLU A 29 -1.54 -8.96 3.13
C GLU A 29 -0.03 -9.24 3.16
N GLU A 30 0.78 -8.33 2.61
CA GLU A 30 2.24 -8.45 2.57
C GLU A 30 2.86 -8.59 3.97
N ILE A 31 2.30 -7.88 4.96
CA ILE A 31 2.76 -8.01 6.35
C ILE A 31 2.30 -9.32 6.97
N SER A 32 1.09 -9.79 6.64
CA SER A 32 0.56 -11.06 7.11
C SER A 32 1.40 -12.24 6.59
N GLU A 33 1.77 -12.23 5.31
CA GLU A 33 2.56 -13.29 4.65
C GLU A 33 3.92 -13.54 5.30
N VAL A 34 4.54 -12.50 5.87
CA VAL A 34 5.85 -12.57 6.53
C VAL A 34 5.77 -12.63 8.05
N SER A 35 4.58 -12.81 8.61
CA SER A 35 4.35 -12.92 10.07
C SER A 35 3.53 -14.16 10.41
N ARG A 36 3.42 -14.51 11.70
CA ARG A 36 2.49 -15.57 12.16
C ARG A 36 1.14 -15.01 12.60
N VAL A 37 0.82 -13.79 12.17
CA VAL A 37 -0.36 -13.04 12.62
C VAL A 37 -1.31 -12.86 11.45
N GLU A 38 -2.55 -13.28 11.64
CA GLU A 38 -3.61 -13.13 10.66
C GLU A 38 -3.85 -11.66 10.28
N ARG A 39 -4.05 -11.39 8.98
CA ARG A 39 -4.39 -10.06 8.44
C ARG A 39 -5.45 -9.32 9.26
N LYS A 40 -6.49 -10.03 9.71
CA LYS A 40 -7.59 -9.45 10.51
C LYS A 40 -7.12 -8.99 11.89
N GLU A 41 -6.21 -9.71 12.53
CA GLU A 41 -5.62 -9.34 13.81
C GLU A 41 -4.70 -8.13 13.65
N ILE A 42 -3.85 -8.09 12.62
CA ILE A 42 -3.00 -6.94 12.31
C ILE A 42 -3.85 -5.68 12.16
N GLY A 43 -4.90 -5.72 11.33
CA GLY A 43 -5.77 -4.56 11.11
C GLY A 43 -6.55 -4.11 12.36
N ARG A 44 -6.89 -5.02 13.28
CA ARG A 44 -7.52 -4.68 14.57
C ARG A 44 -6.53 -4.03 15.53
N THR A 45 -5.35 -4.63 15.69
CA THR A 45 -4.32 -4.17 16.61
C THR A 45 -3.69 -2.88 16.14
N TYR A 46 -3.47 -2.71 14.83
CA TYR A 46 -3.06 -1.45 14.21
C TYR A 46 -3.99 -0.29 14.56
N ARG A 47 -5.32 -0.45 14.39
CA ARG A 47 -6.29 0.60 14.72
C ARG A 47 -6.22 1.00 16.20
N TYR A 48 -6.09 0.00 17.07
CA TYR A 48 -5.91 0.26 18.49
C TYR A 48 -4.61 1.04 18.79
N ILE A 49 -3.47 0.60 18.25
CA ILE A 49 -2.19 1.31 18.42
C ILE A 49 -2.28 2.74 17.87
N SER A 50 -2.87 2.92 16.69
CA SER A 50 -3.02 4.23 16.06
C SER A 50 -3.85 5.18 16.91
N GLN A 51 -4.92 4.69 17.55
CA GLN A 51 -5.77 5.48 18.42
C GLN A 51 -5.08 5.82 19.74
N GLU A 52 -4.48 4.84 20.41
CA GLU A 52 -3.81 5.03 21.71
C GLU A 52 -2.61 5.96 21.63
N LEU A 53 -1.89 5.93 20.51
CA LEU A 53 -0.70 6.76 20.29
C LEU A 53 -1.01 8.06 19.53
N GLY A 54 -2.27 8.33 19.20
CA GLY A 54 -2.66 9.54 18.45
C GLY A 54 -1.96 9.66 17.09
N LEU A 55 -1.75 8.54 16.38
CA LEU A 55 -1.07 8.56 15.09
C LEU A 55 -1.98 9.18 14.02
N GLU A 56 -1.57 10.31 13.46
CA GLU A 56 -2.24 10.95 12.33
C GLU A 56 -1.89 10.25 11.02
N MET A 57 -2.68 9.23 10.67
CA MET A 57 -2.42 8.40 9.51
C MET A 57 -3.15 8.93 8.28
N ARG A 58 -2.40 9.59 7.38
CA ARG A 58 -2.93 10.07 6.11
C ARG A 58 -3.24 8.89 5.16
N PRO A 59 -4.20 9.06 4.22
CA PRO A 59 -4.36 8.13 3.11
C PRO A 59 -3.03 7.92 2.38
N VAL A 60 -2.78 6.68 1.96
CA VAL A 60 -1.57 6.34 1.22
C VAL A 60 -1.73 6.81 -0.23
N ASP A 61 -0.74 7.54 -0.73
CA ASP A 61 -0.65 7.90 -2.15
C ASP A 61 -0.37 6.64 -2.99
N PRO A 62 -1.24 6.28 -3.95
CA PRO A 62 -1.02 5.14 -4.84
C PRO A 62 0.32 5.18 -5.59
N LYS A 63 0.85 6.37 -5.92
CA LYS A 63 2.15 6.52 -6.61
C LYS A 63 3.29 5.84 -5.84
N LYS A 64 3.18 5.75 -4.50
CA LYS A 64 4.19 5.11 -3.64
C LYS A 64 4.37 3.62 -3.90
N TYR A 65 3.37 2.94 -4.48
CA TYR A 65 3.47 1.52 -4.83
C TYR A 65 4.11 1.29 -6.19
N VAL A 66 4.04 2.27 -7.11
CA VAL A 66 4.44 2.10 -8.51
C VAL A 66 5.90 1.66 -8.66
N PRO A 67 6.90 2.29 -8.00
CA PRO A 67 8.30 1.88 -8.19
C PRO A 67 8.56 0.41 -7.86
N ARG A 68 7.97 -0.08 -6.76
CA ARG A 68 8.17 -1.46 -6.34
C ARG A 68 7.47 -2.45 -7.26
N PHE A 69 6.19 -2.21 -7.58
CA PHE A 69 5.45 -3.09 -8.48
C PHE A 69 6.02 -3.11 -9.89
N SER A 70 6.45 -1.97 -10.43
CA SER A 70 7.13 -1.92 -11.72
C SER A 70 8.45 -2.69 -11.69
N SER A 71 9.21 -2.62 -10.60
CA SER A 71 10.44 -3.38 -10.43
C SER A 71 10.19 -4.88 -10.30
N GLU A 72 9.18 -5.30 -9.53
CA GLU A 72 8.81 -6.73 -9.36
C GLU A 72 8.29 -7.36 -10.67
N LEU A 73 7.74 -6.53 -11.57
CA LEU A 73 7.23 -6.96 -12.87
C LEU A 73 8.23 -6.80 -14.03
N ASP A 74 9.47 -6.34 -13.76
CA ASP A 74 10.47 -6.00 -14.78
C ASP A 74 9.90 -5.10 -15.89
N LEU A 75 9.25 -4.00 -15.49
CA LEU A 75 8.68 -3.00 -16.39
C LEU A 75 9.65 -1.84 -16.62
N SER A 76 9.62 -1.26 -17.82
CA SER A 76 10.47 -0.11 -18.12
C SER A 76 10.11 1.14 -17.33
N LYS A 77 11.06 2.10 -17.32
CA LYS A 77 10.83 3.44 -16.78
C LYS A 77 9.72 4.19 -17.51
N GLU A 78 9.47 3.86 -18.79
CA GLU A 78 8.40 4.46 -19.58
C GLU A 78 7.04 4.08 -19.01
N VAL A 79 6.82 2.77 -18.75
CA VAL A 79 5.61 2.27 -18.10
C VAL A 79 5.42 2.88 -16.71
N GLN A 80 6.48 2.95 -15.91
CA GLN A 80 6.44 3.58 -14.59
C GLN A 80 6.03 5.06 -14.67
N SER A 81 6.59 5.82 -15.61
CA SER A 81 6.24 7.22 -15.84
C SER A 81 4.78 7.37 -16.25
N LYS A 82 4.32 6.55 -17.20
CA LYS A 82 2.93 6.55 -17.67
C LYS A 82 1.94 6.16 -16.57
N ALA A 83 2.27 5.20 -15.71
CA ALA A 83 1.45 4.82 -14.56
C ALA A 83 1.30 5.99 -13.57
N ASN A 84 2.38 6.70 -13.28
CA ASN A 84 2.34 7.89 -12.42
C ASN A 84 1.47 9.02 -13.00
N GLU A 85 1.56 9.25 -14.31
CA GLU A 85 0.73 10.23 -15.04
C GLU A 85 -0.77 9.87 -14.96
N ILE A 86 -1.11 8.59 -15.14
CA ILE A 86 -2.49 8.10 -15.00
C ILE A 86 -3.01 8.35 -13.57
N ILE A 87 -2.21 8.04 -12.56
CA ILE A 87 -2.59 8.26 -11.15
C ILE A 87 -2.80 9.75 -10.88
N GLU A 88 -1.95 10.63 -11.39
CA GLU A 88 -2.04 12.08 -11.21
C GLU A 88 -3.30 12.65 -11.84
N THR A 89 -3.51 12.34 -13.12
CA THR A 89 -4.66 12.82 -13.89
C THR A 89 -5.98 12.39 -13.24
N THR A 90 -6.05 11.14 -12.78
CA THR A 90 -7.25 10.60 -12.13
C THR A 90 -7.45 11.13 -10.71
N ALA A 91 -6.37 11.48 -10.00
CA ALA A 91 -6.43 12.17 -8.71
C ALA A 91 -7.08 13.55 -8.86
N GLU A 92 -6.64 14.32 -9.85
CA GLU A 92 -7.16 15.66 -10.16
C GLU A 92 -8.64 15.63 -10.54
N GLN A 93 -9.08 14.54 -11.18
CA GLN A 93 -10.49 14.30 -11.52
C GLN A 93 -11.33 13.75 -10.35
N GLY A 94 -10.74 13.56 -9.17
CA GLY A 94 -11.45 13.05 -7.98
C GLY A 94 -11.79 11.56 -8.03
N LEU A 95 -11.18 10.79 -8.95
CA LEU A 95 -11.52 9.36 -9.17
C LEU A 95 -10.84 8.38 -8.19
N LEU A 96 -10.03 8.90 -7.26
CA LEU A 96 -9.37 8.13 -6.22
C LEU A 96 -10.27 7.79 -5.02
N SER A 97 -11.35 8.55 -4.81
CA SER A 97 -12.18 8.44 -3.60
C SER A 97 -12.80 7.05 -3.47
N GLY A 98 -12.70 6.46 -2.26
CA GLY A 98 -13.26 5.15 -1.94
C GLY A 98 -12.54 3.95 -2.55
N LYS A 99 -11.45 4.15 -3.31
CA LYS A 99 -10.67 3.07 -3.93
C LYS A 99 -9.48 2.66 -3.07
N SER A 100 -9.14 1.38 -3.12
CA SER A 100 -7.92 0.86 -2.49
C SER A 100 -6.68 1.44 -3.19
N PRO A 101 -5.75 2.12 -2.48
CA PRO A 101 -4.55 2.68 -3.09
C PRO A 101 -3.69 1.64 -3.82
N THR A 102 -3.54 0.45 -3.23
CA THR A 102 -2.79 -0.66 -3.84
C THR A 102 -3.46 -1.15 -5.13
N GLY A 103 -4.78 -1.32 -5.10
CA GLY A 103 -5.54 -1.75 -6.29
C GLY A 103 -5.55 -0.68 -7.39
N PHE A 104 -5.59 0.59 -7.00
CA PHE A 104 -5.51 1.70 -7.95
C PHE A 104 -4.14 1.75 -8.64
N ALA A 105 -3.05 1.61 -7.87
CA ALA A 105 -1.70 1.54 -8.42
C ALA A 105 -1.55 0.36 -9.39
N ALA A 106 -2.05 -0.82 -9.02
CA ALA A 106 -2.04 -2.00 -9.90
C ALA A 106 -2.82 -1.76 -11.20
N ALA A 107 -4.00 -1.13 -11.13
CA ALA A 107 -4.80 -0.80 -12.31
C ALA A 107 -4.09 0.23 -13.22
N ALA A 108 -3.45 1.24 -12.64
CA ALA A 108 -2.69 2.23 -13.39
C ALA A 108 -1.47 1.62 -14.08
N ILE A 109 -0.75 0.72 -13.41
CA ILE A 109 0.37 -0.03 -13.99
C ILE A 109 -0.13 -0.89 -15.15
N TYR A 110 -1.22 -1.63 -14.96
CA TYR A 110 -1.81 -2.46 -16.01
C TYR A 110 -2.17 -1.63 -17.25
N ALA A 111 -2.85 -0.49 -17.07
CA ALA A 111 -3.20 0.41 -18.15
C ALA A 111 -1.94 0.99 -18.84
N ALA A 112 -0.94 1.42 -18.07
CA ALA A 112 0.32 1.93 -18.60
C ALA A 112 1.08 0.87 -19.41
N SER A 113 1.18 -0.36 -18.91
CA SER A 113 1.78 -1.49 -19.61
C SER A 113 1.11 -1.76 -20.96
N LEU A 114 -0.22 -1.64 -21.05
CA LEU A 114 -0.94 -1.77 -22.33
C LEU A 114 -0.61 -0.62 -23.29
N LEU A 115 -0.59 0.62 -22.81
CA LEU A 115 -0.31 1.81 -23.63
C LEU A 115 1.13 1.85 -24.15
N CYS A 116 2.09 1.33 -23.37
CA CYS A 116 3.51 1.25 -23.74
C CYS A 116 3.89 -0.09 -24.41
N ASN A 117 2.92 -0.95 -24.73
CA ASN A 117 3.14 -2.25 -25.37
C ASN A 117 4.07 -3.22 -24.58
N GLU A 118 4.07 -3.12 -23.25
CA GLU A 118 4.80 -3.96 -22.29
C GLU A 118 3.83 -4.76 -21.40
N LYS A 119 2.84 -5.40 -22.03
CA LYS A 119 1.82 -6.15 -21.30
C LYS A 119 2.44 -7.31 -20.50
N LYS A 120 2.14 -7.35 -19.21
CA LYS A 120 2.37 -8.51 -18.33
C LYS A 120 1.02 -9.17 -18.05
N THR A 121 0.96 -10.50 -18.13
CA THR A 121 -0.22 -11.34 -17.84
C THR A 121 0.04 -12.18 -16.61
#